data_AF-A0A3L6MQD3-F1
#
_entry.id   AF-A0A3L6MQD3-F1
#
_cell.length_a   1.000
_cell.length_b   1.000
_cell.length_c   1.000
_cell.angle_alpha   90.00
_cell.angle_beta   90.00
_cell.angle_gamma   90.00
#
_symmetry.space_group_name_H-M   'P 1'
#
loop_
_entity.id
_entity.type
_entity.pdbx_description
1 polymer ?
#
loop_
_entity_poly.entity_id
_entity_poly.type
_entity_poly.pdbx_seq_one_letter_code
_entity_poly.pdbx_strand_id
1 'polypeptide(L)'
;MMDRTVVPEESFSIVRGSPKYCDVAGASGKNNRHFFCPTCGSSLYTRLDLMQGKIAIKAGGLDNGLASLGGKIGVEFYCKDRVAYLPAIHDATQEPKFE
;
A
#
# COMPACT_ATOMS: atom_id res chain seq x y z
N MET A 1 -0.15 -4.53 9.46
CA MET A 1 -0.36 -3.17 8.93
C MET A 1 0.63 -2.92 7.82
N MET A 2 0.20 -2.40 6.67
CA MET A 2 1.07 -2.20 5.51
C MET A 2 1.16 -0.70 5.22
N ASP A 3 2.36 -0.16 5.42
CA ASP A 3 2.78 1.17 5.00
C ASP A 3 2.68 1.33 3.48
N ARG A 4 1.89 2.31 3.04
CA ARG A 4 1.70 2.63 1.63
C ARG A 4 1.68 4.14 1.46
N THR A 5 2.34 4.62 0.40
CA THR A 5 2.09 5.95 -0.13
C THR A 5 1.25 5.84 -1.40
N VAL A 6 0.34 6.78 -1.61
CA VAL A 6 -0.60 6.75 -2.73
C VAL A 6 -0.32 7.94 -3.64
N VAL A 7 -0.06 7.66 -4.91
CA VAL A 7 0.24 8.68 -5.93
C VAL A 7 -0.73 8.56 -7.10
N PRO A 8 -0.95 9.63 -7.89
CA PRO A 8 -1.67 9.53 -9.15
C PRO A 8 -0.96 8.59 -10.13
N GLU A 9 -1.72 7.80 -10.88
CA GLU A 9 -1.17 6.81 -11.82
C GLU A 9 -0.33 7.46 -12.93
N GLU A 10 -0.71 8.64 -13.39
CA GLU A 10 0.02 9.41 -14.39
C GLU A 10 1.41 9.86 -13.91
N SER A 11 1.64 9.91 -12.59
CA SER A 11 2.94 10.26 -11.99
C SER A 11 3.84 9.06 -11.76
N PHE A 12 3.36 7.84 -12.04
CA PHE A 12 4.05 6.59 -11.76
C PHE A 12 4.46 5.87 -13.04
N SER A 13 5.73 5.49 -13.15
CA SER A 13 6.21 4.61 -14.22
C SER A 13 7.28 3.65 -13.73
N ILE A 14 7.35 2.47 -14.35
CA ILE A 14 8.43 1.52 -14.11
C ILE A 14 9.61 1.93 -14.98
N VAL A 15 10.71 2.34 -14.34
CA VAL A 15 11.95 2.71 -15.03
C VAL A 15 12.82 1.50 -15.38
N ARG A 16 12.70 0.40 -14.62
CA ARG A 16 13.49 -0.83 -14.82
C ARG A 16 12.76 -2.06 -14.30
N GLY A 17 12.95 -3.18 -14.99
CA GLY A 17 12.43 -4.48 -14.61
C GLY A 17 10.99 -4.71 -15.07
N SER A 18 10.52 -5.96 -14.92
CA SER A 18 9.18 -6.37 -15.33
C SER A 18 8.49 -7.05 -14.15
N PRO A 19 7.79 -6.29 -13.29
CA PRO A 19 7.05 -6.85 -12.17
C PRO A 19 6.01 -7.86 -12.64
N LYS A 20 5.88 -8.97 -11.89
CA LYS A 20 4.73 -9.87 -12.04
C LYS A 20 3.60 -9.41 -11.13
N TYR A 21 2.40 -9.88 -11.41
CA TYR A 21 1.24 -9.53 -10.59
C TYR A 21 0.36 -10.74 -10.29
N CYS A 22 -0.41 -10.61 -9.21
CA CYS A 22 -1.55 -11.46 -8.90
C CYS A 22 -2.75 -10.58 -8.53
N ASP A 23 -3.94 -11.04 -8.90
CA ASP A 23 -5.20 -10.40 -8.54
C ASP A 23 -5.75 -11.07 -7.28
N VAL A 24 -6.10 -10.26 -6.28
CA VAL A 24 -6.69 -10.71 -5.03
C VAL A 24 -7.97 -9.93 -4.79
N ALA A 25 -9.09 -10.63 -4.60
CA ALA A 25 -10.34 -9.98 -4.23
C ALA A 25 -10.23 -9.39 -2.81
N GLY A 26 -10.48 -8.08 -2.68
CA GLY A 26 -10.58 -7.42 -1.40
C GLY A 26 -11.89 -7.75 -0.67
N ALA A 27 -12.02 -7.28 0.57
CA ALA A 27 -13.25 -7.46 1.37
C ALA A 27 -14.51 -6.84 0.72
N SER A 28 -14.33 -5.89 -0.21
CA SER A 28 -15.39 -5.29 -1.02
C SER A 28 -15.79 -6.12 -2.24
N GLY A 29 -15.12 -7.24 -2.50
CA GLY A 29 -15.28 -8.06 -3.71
C GLY A 29 -14.60 -7.48 -4.96
N LYS A 30 -14.06 -6.26 -4.88
CA LYS A 30 -13.28 -5.64 -5.96
C LYS A 30 -11.85 -6.18 -5.98
N ASN A 31 -11.21 -6.18 -7.16
CA ASN A 31 -9.85 -6.70 -7.28
C ASN A 31 -8.80 -5.70 -6.81
N ASN A 32 -7.80 -6.26 -6.15
CA ASN A 32 -6.54 -5.63 -5.79
C ASN A 32 -5.45 -6.35 -6.57
N ARG A 33 -4.86 -5.67 -7.56
CA ARG A 33 -3.74 -6.19 -8.33
C ARG A 33 -2.43 -5.87 -7.64
N HIS A 34 -1.79 -6.88 -7.07
CA HIS A 34 -0.52 -6.76 -6.35
C HIS A 34 0.64 -7.01 -7.31
N PHE A 35 1.53 -6.03 -7.47
CA PHE A 35 2.73 -6.16 -8.28
C PHE A 35 3.95 -6.44 -7.39
N PHE A 36 4.79 -7.38 -7.82
CA PHE A 36 5.95 -7.85 -7.07
C PHE A 36 7.14 -8.20 -7.97
N CYS A 37 8.34 -8.20 -7.39
CA CYS A 37 9.55 -8.63 -8.07
C CYS A 37 9.55 -10.16 -8.25
N PRO A 38 9.68 -10.70 -9.47
CA PRO A 38 9.66 -12.15 -9.69
C PRO A 38 10.90 -12.87 -9.15
N THR A 39 11.97 -12.15 -8.83
CA THR A 39 13.25 -12.73 -8.37
C THR A 39 13.30 -12.87 -6.84
N CYS A 40 12.92 -11.83 -6.10
CA CYS A 40 12.99 -11.82 -4.63
C CYS A 40 11.62 -11.88 -3.94
N GLY A 41 10.51 -11.80 -4.68
CA GLY A 41 9.15 -11.85 -4.13
C GLY A 41 8.69 -10.56 -3.42
N SER A 42 9.53 -9.53 -3.35
CA SER A 42 9.17 -8.27 -2.69
C SER A 42 7.99 -7.60 -3.38
N SER A 43 6.97 -7.20 -2.58
CA SER A 43 5.85 -6.41 -3.07
C SER A 43 6.28 -4.97 -3.35
N LEU A 44 5.91 -4.45 -4.52
CA LEU A 44 6.36 -3.14 -5.01
C LEU A 44 5.25 -2.11 -4.93
N TYR A 45 4.12 -2.39 -5.58
CA TYR A 45 2.97 -1.49 -5.62
C TYR A 45 1.68 -2.28 -5.86
N THR A 46 0.54 -1.62 -5.72
CA THR A 46 -0.78 -2.22 -5.94
C THR A 46 -1.67 -1.25 -6.71
N ARG A 47 -2.47 -1.81 -7.62
CA ARG A 47 -3.62 -1.14 -8.24
C ARG A 47 -4.88 -1.66 -7.59
N LEU A 48 -5.71 -0.76 -7.12
CA LEU A 48 -6.95 -1.09 -6.41
C LEU A 48 -8.10 -0.62 -7.30
N ASP A 49 -9.02 -1.51 -7.66
CA ASP A 49 -10.21 -1.12 -8.44
C ASP A 49 -11.08 -0.09 -7.69
N LEU A 50 -10.97 -0.06 -6.36
CA LEU A 50 -11.63 0.93 -5.49
C LEU A 50 -10.98 2.33 -5.59
N MET A 51 -9.72 2.43 -6.00
CA MET A 51 -8.96 3.67 -6.13
C MET A 51 -8.47 3.86 -7.57
N GLN A 52 -9.40 3.99 -8.52
CA GLN A 52 -9.05 4.18 -9.93
C GLN A 52 -8.17 5.43 -10.12
N GLY A 53 -7.19 5.33 -11.03
CA GLY A 53 -6.24 6.40 -11.30
C GLY A 53 -5.20 6.62 -10.20
N LYS A 54 -5.07 5.72 -9.22
CA LYS A 54 -4.08 5.81 -8.15
C LYS A 54 -3.22 4.55 -8.06
N ILE A 55 -1.96 4.75 -7.67
CA ILE A 55 -1.00 3.68 -7.41
C ILE A 55 -0.61 3.72 -5.94
N ALA A 56 -0.79 2.60 -5.24
CA ALA A 56 -0.38 2.45 -3.86
C ALA A 56 0.99 1.75 -3.79
N ILE A 57 2.04 2.53 -3.54
CA ILE A 57 3.44 2.08 -3.50
C ILE A 57 3.78 1.60 -2.08
N LYS A 58 4.53 0.50 -1.96
CA LYS A 58 5.03 -0.01 -0.68
C LYS A 58 6.13 0.92 -0.17
N ALA A 59 5.89 1.62 0.94
CA ALA A 59 6.79 2.69 1.37
C ALA A 59 8.16 2.17 1.82
N GLY A 60 8.22 0.99 2.45
CA GLY A 60 9.45 0.35 2.89
C GLY A 60 10.48 0.04 1.79
N GLY A 61 10.09 0.14 0.51
CA GLY A 61 11.02 0.05 -0.64
C GLY A 61 11.53 1.39 -1.15
N LEU A 62 11.22 2.52 -0.49
CA LEU A 62 11.66 3.85 -0.89
C LEU A 62 12.98 4.23 -0.21
N ASP A 63 13.96 4.62 -1.02
CA ASP A 63 15.28 5.06 -0.55
C ASP A 63 15.26 6.49 0.02
N ASN A 64 16.45 7.00 0.42
CA ASN A 64 16.66 8.37 0.89
C ASN A 64 15.78 8.77 2.10
N GLY A 65 15.47 7.81 2.98
CA GLY A 65 14.68 8.04 4.20
C GLY A 65 13.17 8.16 3.98
N LEU A 66 12.70 8.02 2.73
CA LEU A 66 11.29 8.17 2.37
C LEU A 66 10.41 7.00 2.86
N ALA A 67 11.01 5.88 3.26
CA ALA A 67 10.30 4.76 3.87
C ALA A 67 9.50 5.14 5.13
N SER A 68 9.92 6.19 5.83
CA SER A 68 9.23 6.71 7.02
C SER A 68 7.99 7.56 6.70
N LEU A 69 7.71 7.83 5.42
CA LEU A 69 6.62 8.72 4.98
C LEU A 69 6.69 10.12 5.62
N GLY A 70 7.89 10.62 5.88
CA GLY A 70 8.11 11.89 6.56
C GLY A 70 7.68 11.88 8.02
N GLY A 71 7.57 10.71 8.65
CA GLY A 71 7.16 10.53 10.04
C GLY A 71 5.65 10.74 10.28
N LYS A 72 4.84 10.85 9.22
CA LYS A 72 3.41 11.10 9.34
C LYS A 72 2.59 10.03 8.61
N ILE A 73 1.73 9.36 9.35
CA ILE A 73 0.71 8.45 8.81
C ILE A 73 -0.62 9.18 8.82
N GLY A 74 -1.26 9.31 7.66
CA GLY A 74 -2.56 9.96 7.55
C GLY A 74 -3.73 9.08 8.00
N VAL A 75 -3.67 7.78 7.70
CA VAL A 75 -4.76 6.83 7.98
C VAL A 75 -4.20 5.43 8.24
N GLU A 76 -4.75 4.76 9.25
CA GLU A 76 -4.56 3.35 9.52
C GLU A 76 -5.83 2.58 9.15
N PHE A 77 -5.75 1.72 8.14
CA PHE A 77 -6.85 0.84 7.77
C PHE A 77 -6.78 -0.51 8.49
N TYR A 78 -7.94 -1.15 8.62
CA TYR A 78 -8.12 -2.45 9.28
C TYR A 78 -7.80 -2.42 10.77
N CYS A 79 -8.08 -1.29 11.43
CA CYS A 79 -7.84 -1.11 12.87
C CYS A 79 -8.61 -2.12 13.74
N LYS A 80 -9.72 -2.68 13.23
CA LYS A 80 -10.48 -3.74 13.90
C LYS A 80 -9.68 -5.05 14.07
N ASP A 81 -8.72 -5.30 13.18
CA ASP A 81 -7.87 -6.49 13.15
C ASP A 81 -6.47 -6.19 13.71
N ARG A 82 -6.31 -5.05 14.40
CA ARG A 82 -5.04 -4.62 14.99
C ARG A 82 -4.61 -5.62 16.07
N VAL A 83 -3.39 -6.14 15.89
CA VAL A 83 -2.74 -7.01 16.88
C VAL A 83 -2.46 -6.24 18.18
N ALA A 84 -2.70 -6.89 19.32
CA ALA A 84 -2.71 -6.22 20.63
C ALA A 84 -1.38 -5.57 21.04
N TYR A 85 -0.25 -6.02 20.49
CA TYR A 85 1.07 -5.45 20.78
C TYR A 85 1.37 -4.15 20.03
N LEU A 86 0.53 -3.75 19.08
CA LEU A 86 0.79 -2.62 18.17
C LEU A 86 -0.17 -1.48 18.54
N PRO A 87 0.30 -0.37 19.12
CA PRO A 87 -0.56 0.74 19.52
C PRO A 87 -1.10 1.51 18.30
N ALA A 88 -2.19 2.27 18.48
CA ALA A 88 -2.66 3.22 17.48
C ALA A 88 -1.61 4.30 17.21
N ILE A 89 -1.41 4.66 15.94
CA ILE A 89 -0.52 5.75 15.56
C ILE A 89 -1.21 7.06 15.89
N HIS A 90 -0.50 7.91 16.63
CA HIS A 90 -0.96 9.23 17.03
C HIS A 90 -1.31 10.07 15.78
N ASP A 91 -2.42 10.82 15.84
CA ASP A 91 -2.99 11.66 14.76
C ASP A 91 -3.38 10.97 13.45
N ALA A 92 -3.21 9.65 13.33
CA ALA A 92 -3.70 8.92 12.17
C ALA A 92 -5.21 8.66 12.30
N THR A 93 -5.97 8.87 11.23
CA THR A 93 -7.37 8.45 11.18
C THR A 93 -7.44 6.93 11.30
N GLN A 94 -8.32 6.43 12.18
CA GLN A 94 -8.45 5.01 12.49
C GLN A 94 -9.64 4.40 11.76
N GLU A 95 -9.38 3.70 10.66
CA GLU A 95 -10.44 3.11 9.84
C GLU A 95 -10.54 1.60 10.07
N PRO A 96 -11.72 1.07 10.45
CA PRO A 96 -11.88 -0.35 10.73
C PRO A 96 -11.78 -1.22 9.47
N LYS A 97 -12.01 -0.65 8.29
CA LYS A 97 -11.93 -1.35 6.99
C LYS A 97 -11.72 -0.33 5.87
N PHE A 98 -11.35 -0.85 4.70
CA PHE A 98 -11.28 -0.10 3.46
C PHE A 98 -12.64 -0.22 2.75
N GLU A 99 -13.42 0.87 2.72
CA GLU A 99 -14.76 0.95 2.09
C GLU A 99 -14.77 1.83 0.84
#